data_AF-A0A842KXM7-F1
#
_entry.id   AF-A0A842KXM7-F1
#
_cell.length_a   1.000
_cell.length_b   1.000
_cell.length_c   1.000
_cell.angle_alpha   90.00
_cell.angle_beta   90.00
_cell.angle_gamma   90.00
#
_symmetry.space_group_name_H-M   'P 1'
#
loop_
_entity.id
_entity.type
_entity.pdbx_description
1 polymer ?
#
loop_
_entity_poly.entity_id
_entity_poly.type
_entity_poly.pdbx_seq_one_letter_code
_entity_poly.pdbx_strand_id
1 'polypeptide(L)'
;YWNTLLPLAERFREEAVEERQPSILDIENLLKMKILSEEELNKRIEELYIELSKALEEEERVDYWNFVKGKDYNETITRAILLAHIISMGLASLEIKPLEEKIEIVREARKKQPRSIAISMKKIG
;
A
#
# COMPACT_ATOMS: atom_id res chain seq x y z
N TYR A 1 28.47 -21.17 -2.48
CA TYR A 1 27.56 -20.08 -2.85
C TYR A 1 27.80 -18.82 -2.02
N TRP A 2 27.77 -18.87 -0.68
CA TRP A 2 28.03 -17.67 0.15
C TRP A 2 29.51 -17.29 0.33
N ASN A 3 30.44 -18.25 0.12
CA ASN A 3 31.89 -18.03 0.26
C ASN A 3 32.57 -17.42 -0.98
N THR A 4 31.82 -17.12 -2.03
CA THR A 4 32.34 -16.58 -3.30
C THR A 4 31.89 -15.14 -3.54
N LEU A 5 31.21 -14.53 -2.56
CA LEU A 5 30.75 -13.16 -2.68
C LEU A 5 31.88 -12.19 -2.31
N LEU A 6 31.92 -11.06 -3.00
CA LEU A 6 32.87 -9.99 -2.73
C LEU A 6 32.74 -9.48 -1.28
N PRO A 7 33.83 -8.95 -0.68
CA PRO A 7 33.78 -8.29 0.63
C PRO A 7 32.73 -7.16 0.66
N LEU A 8 32.11 -6.90 1.82
CA LEU A 8 31.02 -5.90 1.95
C LEU A 8 31.38 -4.54 1.33
N ALA A 9 32.59 -4.06 1.60
CA ALA A 9 33.10 -2.79 1.08
C ALA A 9 33.14 -2.72 -0.47
N GLU A 10 33.26 -3.87 -1.13
CA GLU A 10 33.27 -3.98 -2.59
C GLU A 10 31.87 -4.19 -3.18
N ARG A 11 30.90 -4.66 -2.37
CA ARG A 11 29.49 -4.80 -2.80
C ARG A 11 28.75 -3.48 -2.87
N PHE A 12 29.15 -2.52 -2.04
CA PHE A 12 28.61 -1.16 -2.02
C PHE A 12 29.40 -0.19 -2.90
N ARG A 13 30.34 -0.69 -3.71
CA ARG A 13 30.80 0.11 -4.85
C ARG A 13 29.55 0.41 -5.66
N GLU A 14 29.31 1.69 -5.92
CA GLU A 14 28.40 2.15 -6.96
C GLU A 14 28.93 1.63 -8.32
N GLU A 15 28.92 0.31 -8.54
CA GLU A 15 28.70 -0.20 -9.88
C GLU A 15 27.47 0.53 -10.34
N ALA A 16 27.55 1.19 -11.49
CA ALA A 16 26.44 1.86 -12.11
C ALA A 16 25.36 0.81 -12.37
N VAL A 17 24.59 0.48 -11.33
CA VAL A 17 23.18 0.18 -11.44
C VAL A 17 22.73 1.29 -12.36
N GLU A 18 22.38 0.94 -13.61
CA GLU A 18 21.56 1.85 -14.39
C GLU A 18 20.46 2.24 -13.42
N GLU A 19 20.50 3.48 -12.95
CA GLU A 19 19.38 4.09 -12.26
C GLU A 19 18.29 4.11 -13.33
N ARG A 20 17.64 2.96 -13.53
CA ARG A 20 16.27 2.94 -13.96
C ARG A 20 15.59 3.62 -12.82
N GLN A 21 15.44 4.94 -12.97
CA GLN A 21 14.52 5.73 -12.19
C GLN A 21 13.28 4.84 -12.08
N PRO A 22 12.91 4.37 -10.88
CA PRO A 22 11.71 3.57 -10.73
C PRO A 22 10.65 4.42 -11.38
N SER A 23 10.14 4.01 -12.56
CA SER A 23 9.29 4.87 -13.40
C SER A 23 8.27 5.44 -12.45
N ILE A 24 8.38 6.74 -12.16
CA ILE A 24 7.80 7.36 -10.97
C ILE A 24 6.33 7.49 -11.27
N LEU A 25 5.64 6.35 -11.28
CA LEU A 25 4.23 6.21 -11.59
C LEU A 25 3.83 7.27 -12.62
N ASP A 26 4.52 7.32 -13.79
CA ASP A 26 4.91 8.59 -14.45
C ASP A 26 3.93 9.70 -14.09
N ILE A 27 4.35 10.69 -13.32
CA ILE A 27 3.48 11.83 -13.03
C ILE A 27 2.90 12.35 -14.35
N GLU A 28 3.61 12.24 -15.48
CA GLU A 28 3.08 12.42 -16.83
C GLU A 28 1.98 11.43 -17.29
N ASN A 29 1.99 10.15 -16.93
CA ASN A 29 0.88 9.22 -17.14
C ASN A 29 -0.30 9.49 -16.20
N LEU A 30 -0.06 9.87 -14.93
CA LEU A 30 -1.12 10.37 -14.05
C LEU A 30 -1.68 11.72 -14.53
N LEU A 31 -0.82 12.53 -15.15
CA LEU A 31 -1.18 13.77 -15.82
C LEU A 31 -1.79 13.51 -17.21
N LYS A 32 -1.56 12.37 -17.87
CA LYS A 32 -2.33 11.94 -19.05
C LYS A 32 -3.66 11.31 -18.63
N MET A 33 -3.74 10.76 -17.42
CA MET A 33 -4.99 10.55 -16.71
C MET A 33 -5.67 11.89 -16.33
N LYS A 34 -5.08 13.08 -16.59
CA LYS A 34 -5.82 14.38 -16.73
C LYS A 34 -6.75 14.40 -17.95
N ILE A 35 -7.47 13.32 -18.19
CA ILE A 35 -8.74 13.37 -18.91
C ILE A 35 -9.87 13.64 -17.91
N LEU A 36 -9.56 13.74 -16.61
CA LEU A 36 -10.55 14.01 -15.56
C LEU A 36 -10.41 15.43 -15.03
N SER A 37 -11.52 16.16 -14.97
CA SER A 37 -11.63 17.33 -14.10
C SER A 37 -11.46 16.92 -12.62
N GLU A 38 -11.18 17.87 -11.74
CA GLU A 38 -11.17 17.62 -10.29
C GLU A 38 -12.48 16.98 -9.81
N GLU A 39 -13.60 17.37 -10.41
CA GLU A 39 -14.93 16.80 -10.14
C GLU A 39 -15.01 15.32 -10.54
N GLU A 40 -14.45 14.95 -11.69
CA GLU A 40 -14.45 13.56 -12.16
C GLU A 40 -13.53 12.67 -11.32
N LEU A 41 -12.41 13.20 -10.85
CA LEU A 41 -11.55 12.50 -9.89
C LEU A 41 -12.29 12.27 -8.56
N ASN A 42 -12.89 13.32 -8.00
CA ASN A 42 -13.66 13.24 -6.75
C ASN A 42 -14.80 12.24 -6.86
N LYS A 43 -15.51 12.25 -7.99
CA LYS A 43 -16.57 11.28 -8.28
C LYS A 43 -16.06 9.84 -8.26
N ARG A 44 -14.91 9.57 -8.88
CA ARG A 44 -14.31 8.23 -8.87
C ARG A 44 -13.84 7.79 -7.49
N ILE A 45 -13.31 8.72 -6.69
CA ILE A 45 -12.96 8.45 -5.28
C ILE A 45 -14.22 8.07 -4.50
N GLU A 46 -15.31 8.83 -4.65
CA GLU A 46 -16.58 8.57 -3.99
C GLU A 46 -17.19 7.23 -4.41
N GLU A 47 -17.22 6.94 -5.70
CA GLU A 47 -17.70 5.65 -6.24
C GLU A 47 -16.91 4.48 -5.67
N LEU A 48 -15.58 4.56 -5.65
CA LEU A 48 -14.72 3.51 -5.11
C LEU A 48 -14.88 3.37 -3.58
N TYR A 49 -15.07 4.49 -2.88
CA TYR A 49 -15.31 4.45 -1.43
C TYR A 49 -16.65 3.82 -1.07
N ILE A 50 -17.70 4.07 -1.85
CA ILE A 50 -19.01 3.41 -1.69
C ILE A 50 -18.87 1.91 -1.95
N GLU A 51 -18.16 1.52 -3.00
CA GLU A 51 -17.87 0.12 -3.33
C GLU A 51 -17.12 -0.57 -2.17
N LEU A 52 -16.05 0.05 -1.67
CA LEU A 52 -15.27 -0.45 -0.54
C LEU A 52 -16.12 -0.57 0.72
N SER A 53 -16.95 0.44 1.01
CA SER A 53 -17.80 0.47 2.20
C SER A 53 -18.78 -0.69 2.21
N LYS A 54 -19.40 -1.00 1.06
CA LYS A 54 -20.30 -2.15 0.90
C LYS A 54 -19.56 -3.47 1.09
N ALA A 55 -18.39 -3.63 0.47
CA ALA A 55 -17.58 -4.83 0.65
C ALA A 55 -17.21 -5.04 2.13
N LEU A 56 -16.89 -3.94 2.84
CA LEU A 56 -16.60 -3.95 4.29
C LEU A 56 -17.85 -4.03 5.19
N GLU A 57 -19.06 -3.98 4.64
CA GLU A 57 -20.32 -4.31 5.36
C GLU A 57 -20.63 -5.79 5.26
N GLU A 58 -20.36 -6.40 4.11
CA GLU A 58 -20.53 -7.83 3.86
C GLU A 58 -19.44 -8.67 4.55
N GLU A 59 -18.20 -8.20 4.52
CA GLU A 59 -17.04 -8.84 5.16
C GLU A 59 -16.30 -7.86 6.07
N GLU A 60 -15.76 -8.31 7.20
CA GLU A 60 -15.00 -7.42 8.10
C GLU A 60 -13.66 -6.95 7.47
N ARG A 61 -13.16 -7.71 6.51
CA ARG A 61 -11.85 -7.55 5.86
C ARG A 61 -11.98 -7.87 4.38
N VAL A 62 -11.31 -7.11 3.53
CA VAL A 62 -11.33 -7.31 2.08
C VAL A 62 -9.91 -7.55 1.58
N ASP A 63 -9.69 -8.58 0.75
CA ASP A 63 -8.38 -8.79 0.13
C ASP A 63 -8.03 -7.64 -0.82
N TYR A 64 -6.88 -7.00 -0.61
CA TYR A 64 -6.46 -5.83 -1.38
C TYR A 64 -6.37 -6.12 -2.88
N TRP A 65 -5.75 -7.25 -3.25
CA TRP A 65 -5.50 -7.57 -4.65
C TRP A 65 -6.79 -7.85 -5.39
N ASN A 66 -7.71 -8.60 -4.78
CA ASN A 66 -9.04 -8.85 -5.32
C ASN A 66 -9.85 -7.56 -5.46
N PHE A 67 -9.71 -6.63 -4.52
CA PHE A 67 -10.43 -5.35 -4.57
C PHE A 67 -9.89 -4.42 -5.66
N VAL A 68 -8.57 -4.23 -5.77
CA VAL A 68 -8.01 -3.28 -6.75
C VAL A 68 -7.95 -3.85 -8.17
N LYS A 69 -8.05 -5.16 -8.35
CA LYS A 69 -8.00 -5.80 -9.68
C LYS A 69 -9.14 -5.31 -10.57
N GLY A 70 -8.76 -4.60 -11.64
CA GLY A 70 -9.66 -4.15 -12.70
C GLY A 70 -9.73 -5.14 -13.87
N LYS A 71 -10.38 -4.73 -14.95
CA LYS A 71 -10.47 -5.50 -16.20
C LYS A 71 -9.13 -5.54 -16.93
N ASP A 72 -8.33 -4.49 -16.75
CA ASP A 72 -7.00 -4.37 -17.33
C ASP A 72 -6.00 -3.75 -16.33
N TYR A 73 -4.74 -3.67 -16.78
CA TYR A 73 -3.65 -3.13 -16.00
C TYR A 73 -3.88 -1.67 -15.60
N ASN A 74 -4.36 -0.83 -16.52
CA ASN A 74 -4.54 0.60 -16.27
C ASN A 74 -5.67 0.83 -15.25
N GLU A 75 -6.77 0.08 -15.35
CA GLU A 75 -7.85 0.12 -14.37
C GLU A 75 -7.36 -0.35 -13.00
N THR A 76 -6.54 -1.41 -12.95
CA THR A 76 -5.96 -1.93 -11.70
C THR A 76 -5.09 -0.87 -11.01
N ILE A 77 -4.19 -0.23 -11.75
CA ILE A 77 -3.35 0.86 -11.21
C ILE A 77 -4.20 2.06 -10.79
N THR A 78 -5.20 2.43 -11.58
CA THR A 78 -6.12 3.53 -11.24
C THR A 78 -6.83 3.26 -9.91
N ARG A 79 -7.39 2.06 -9.72
CA ARG A 79 -8.07 1.65 -8.48
C ARG A 79 -7.10 1.65 -7.30
N ALA A 80 -5.88 1.15 -7.47
CA ALA A 80 -4.87 1.16 -6.42
C ALA A 80 -4.51 2.59 -5.96
N ILE A 81 -4.40 3.55 -6.88
CA ILE A 81 -4.09 4.95 -6.57
C ILE A 81 -5.26 5.62 -5.84
N LEU A 82 -6.48 5.43 -6.32
CA LEU A 82 -7.68 5.96 -5.67
C LEU A 82 -7.83 5.39 -4.25
N LEU A 83 -7.59 4.09 -4.07
CA LEU A 83 -7.60 3.46 -2.75
C LEU A 83 -6.50 4.01 -1.84
N ALA A 84 -5.28 4.22 -2.35
CA ALA A 84 -4.21 4.85 -1.59
C ALA A 84 -4.61 6.25 -1.12
N HIS A 85 -5.34 7.01 -1.95
CA HIS A 85 -5.90 8.30 -1.56
C HIS A 85 -6.93 8.18 -0.42
N ILE A 86 -7.89 7.23 -0.53
CA ILE A 86 -8.87 6.92 0.52
C ILE A 86 -8.20 6.58 1.86
N ILE A 87 -7.15 5.75 1.82
CA ILE A 87 -6.36 5.38 3.01
C ILE A 87 -5.62 6.61 3.56
N SER A 88 -5.04 7.45 2.70
CA SER A 88 -4.34 8.67 3.13
C SER A 88 -5.26 9.68 3.83
N MET A 89 -6.56 9.69 3.49
CA MET A 89 -7.58 10.47 4.17
C MET A 89 -8.06 9.84 5.49
N GLY A 90 -7.59 8.63 5.84
CA GLY A 90 -7.98 7.92 7.05
C GLY A 90 -9.37 7.29 6.98
N LEU A 91 -9.92 7.06 5.78
CA LEU A 91 -11.23 6.44 5.59
C LEU A 91 -11.16 4.89 5.62
N ALA A 92 -9.97 4.33 5.44
CA ALA A 92 -9.68 2.90 5.51
C ALA A 92 -8.22 2.67 5.93
N SER A 93 -7.89 1.45 6.36
CA SER A 93 -6.52 1.04 6.67
C SER A 93 -6.13 -0.23 5.91
N LEU A 94 -4.82 -0.50 5.85
CA LEU A 94 -4.27 -1.79 5.40
C LEU A 94 -3.69 -2.56 6.59
N GLU A 95 -4.04 -3.83 6.70
CA GLU A 95 -3.34 -4.82 7.51
C GLU A 95 -2.47 -5.69 6.61
N ILE A 96 -1.15 -5.66 6.84
CA ILE A 96 -0.18 -6.45 6.08
C ILE A 96 0.27 -7.62 6.96
N LYS A 97 0.16 -8.84 6.44
CA LYS A 97 0.64 -10.07 7.07
C LYS A 97 1.80 -10.63 6.24
N PRO A 98 3.06 -10.21 6.48
CA PRO A 98 4.18 -10.53 5.60
C PRO A 98 4.43 -12.03 5.44
N LEU A 99 4.26 -12.80 6.52
CA LEU A 99 4.47 -14.26 6.50
C LEU A 99 3.40 -15.01 5.72
N GLU A 100 2.22 -14.42 5.55
CA GLU A 100 1.11 -15.01 4.78
C GLU A 100 1.02 -14.41 3.36
N GLU A 101 1.88 -13.44 3.02
CA GLU A 101 1.82 -12.67 1.77
C GLU A 101 0.44 -12.03 1.51
N LYS A 102 -0.30 -11.72 2.59
CA LYS A 102 -1.65 -11.13 2.51
C LYS A 102 -1.65 -9.65 2.86
N ILE A 103 -2.45 -8.91 2.11
CA ILE A 103 -2.75 -7.50 2.36
C ILE A 103 -4.27 -7.40 2.41
N GLU A 104 -4.79 -6.99 3.56
CA GLU A 104 -6.23 -6.86 3.81
C GLU A 104 -6.57 -5.38 4.00
N ILE A 105 -7.62 -4.92 3.34
CA ILE A 105 -8.24 -3.63 3.60
C ILE A 105 -9.22 -3.81 4.74
N VAL A 106 -9.14 -2.92 5.73
CA VAL A 106 -10.02 -2.91 6.90
C VAL A 106 -10.57 -1.52 7.12
N ARG A 107 -11.70 -1.43 7.84
CA ARG A 107 -12.18 -0.12 8.33
C ARG A 107 -11.10 0.49 9.23
N GLU A 108 -10.91 1.80 9.14
CA GLU A 108 -10.06 2.50 10.11
C GLU A 108 -10.72 2.39 11.49
N ALA A 109 -10.26 1.42 12.27
CA ALA A 109 -10.57 1.34 13.68
C ALA A 109 -9.92 2.57 14.33
N ARG A 110 -10.67 3.34 15.14
CA ARG A 110 -10.06 4.39 15.98
C ARG A 110 -8.89 3.76 16.73
N LYS A 111 -7.65 4.04 16.32
CA LYS A 111 -6.46 3.38 16.88
C LYS A 111 -6.46 3.54 18.39
N LYS A 112 -6.69 2.45 19.14
CA LYS A 112 -6.33 2.42 20.57
C LYS A 112 -4.81 2.52 20.61
N GLN A 113 -4.31 3.66 21.10
CA GLN A 113 -2.87 3.94 21.18
C GLN A 113 -2.13 2.75 21.81
N PRO A 114 -0.97 2.34 21.26
CA PRO A 114 -0.17 1.27 21.85
C PRO A 114 0.28 1.71 23.24
N ARG A 115 -0.15 1.00 24.28
CA ARG A 115 0.33 1.19 25.65
C ARG A 115 1.60 0.36 25.82
N SER A 116 2.73 1.02 25.99
CA SER A 116 3.97 0.36 26.44
C SER A 116 3.74 -0.26 27.81
N ILE A 117 3.82 -1.59 27.90
CA ILE A 117 3.86 -2.29 29.19
C ILE A 117 5.34 -2.43 29.56
N ALA A 118 5.78 -1.71 30.58
CA ALA A 118 7.10 -1.91 31.15
C ALA A 118 7.13 -3.25 31.91
N ILE A 119 7.87 -4.24 31.40
CA ILE A 119 8.12 -5.49 32.12
C ILE A 119 9.46 -5.34 32.84
N SER A 120 9.42 -5.24 34.18
CA SER A 120 10.62 -5.26 35.01
C SER A 120 11.09 -6.72 35.17
N MET A 121 12.22 -7.07 34.56
CA MET A 121 12.86 -8.36 34.80
C MET A 121 13.63 -8.30 36.13
N LYS A 122 13.11 -8.99 37.14
CA LYS A 122 13.86 -9.27 38.37
C LYS A 122 14.95 -10.29 38.05
N LYS A 123 16.22 -9.87 38.10
CA LYS A 123 17.35 -10.82 38.04
C LYS A 123 17.20 -11.82 39.19
N ILE A 124 17.19 -13.10 38.84
CA ILE A 124 17.27 -14.21 39.78
C ILE A 124 18.72 -14.71 39.73
N GLY A 125 19.39 -14.67 40.88
CA GLY A 125 20.63 -15.41 41.18
C GLY A 125 21.90 -14.81 40.62
#